data_AF-A0A820BYH7-F1
#
_entry.id   AF-A0A820BYH7-F1
#
_cell.length_a   1.000
_cell.length_b   1.000
_cell.length_c   1.000
_cell.angle_alpha   90.00
_cell.angle_beta   90.00
_cell.angle_gamma   90.00
#
_symmetry.space_group_name_H-M   'P 1'
#
loop_
_entity.id
_entity.type
_entity.pdbx_description
1 polymer ?
#
loop_
_entity_poly.entity_id
_entity_poly.type
_entity_poly.pdbx_seq_one_letter_code
_entity_poly.pdbx_strand_id
1 'polypeptide(L)'
;MIPGLFVSCLLVESLLASSLECFYNISCIQMLIDWYPFDRMETTLDPRVLNVTALVSTINSRFSPDTKLDIIISQLFIEYWINSTNFSSYYNQCEPDQCFYTYEERFNRAYIIATLLGIVGGLSIVLRILIPSIVILLRRMYYQFRRFQTNVRREMIVEI
;
A
#
# COMPACT_ATOMS: atom_id res chain seq x y z
N MET A 1 22.43 2.53 19.86
CA MET A 1 21.32 2.01 19.05
C MET A 1 20.17 1.76 20.00
N ILE A 2 18.99 2.32 19.75
CA ILE A 2 17.87 2.32 20.71
C ILE A 2 17.15 0.95 20.62
N PRO A 3 17.08 0.16 21.71
CA PRO A 3 16.36 -1.11 21.75
C PRO A 3 14.91 -0.97 21.26
N GLY A 4 14.47 -1.91 20.45
CA GLY A 4 13.11 -1.91 19.90
C GLY A 4 12.86 -0.90 18.78
N LEU A 5 13.75 0.06 18.52
CA LEU A 5 13.57 1.02 17.43
C LEU A 5 14.15 0.48 16.12
N PHE A 6 13.31 0.36 15.10
CA PHE A 6 13.70 0.00 13.74
C PHE A 6 13.60 1.22 12.81
N VAL A 7 14.64 1.42 12.00
CA VAL A 7 14.70 2.53 11.03
C VAL A 7 14.74 1.95 9.62
N SER A 8 13.77 2.33 8.80
CA SER A 8 13.65 2.00 7.38
C SER A 8 13.51 3.28 6.55
N CYS A 9 13.46 3.14 5.22
CA CYS A 9 13.19 4.25 4.32
C CYS A 9 11.78 4.87 4.50
N LEU A 10 10.82 4.08 4.97
CA LEU A 10 9.44 4.50 5.20
C LEU A 10 9.16 4.58 6.70
N LEU A 11 8.66 5.73 7.15
CA LEU A 11 8.31 5.94 8.56
C LEU A 11 7.28 4.92 9.06
N VAL A 12 6.34 4.53 8.21
CA VAL A 12 5.30 3.54 8.56
C VAL A 12 5.91 2.15 8.76
N GLU A 13 6.81 1.72 7.88
CA GLU A 13 7.50 0.43 8.04
C GLU A 13 8.43 0.45 9.25
N SER A 14 9.13 1.56 9.47
CA SER A 14 9.95 1.80 10.66
C SER A 14 9.14 1.63 11.93
N LEU A 15 7.96 2.29 11.98
CA LEU A 15 7.05 2.22 13.11
C LEU A 15 6.52 0.80 13.33
N LEU A 16 5.98 0.17 12.27
CA LEU A 16 5.39 -1.17 12.36
C LEU A 16 6.39 -2.25 12.79
N ALA A 17 7.64 -2.14 12.33
CA ALA A 17 8.70 -3.07 12.70
C ALA A 17 9.32 -2.81 14.08
N SER A 18 9.05 -1.64 14.69
CA SER A 18 9.53 -1.28 16.02
C SER A 18 8.69 -1.91 17.14
N SER A 19 9.25 -1.99 18.35
CA SER A 19 8.58 -2.41 19.58
C SER A 19 8.59 -1.28 20.63
N LEU A 20 7.79 -1.45 21.69
CA LEU A 20 7.66 -0.48 22.79
C LEU A 20 8.64 -0.76 23.95
N GLU A 21 9.63 -1.63 23.74
CA GLU A 21 10.56 -2.11 24.76
C GLU A 21 11.30 -0.97 25.48
N CYS A 22 11.70 0.06 24.72
CA CYS A 22 12.43 1.21 25.25
C CYS A 22 11.68 1.95 26.37
N PHE A 23 10.35 1.94 26.32
CA PHE A 23 9.52 2.64 27.31
C PHE A 23 9.55 1.99 28.70
N TYR A 24 10.04 0.76 28.83
CA TYR A 24 10.19 0.07 30.11
C TYR A 24 11.60 0.24 30.72
N ASN A 25 12.50 0.95 30.04
CA ASN A 25 13.88 1.14 30.50
C ASN A 25 14.26 2.62 30.54
N ILE A 26 14.55 3.13 31.73
CA ILE A 26 14.87 4.56 31.93
C ILE A 26 16.13 4.99 31.18
N SER A 27 17.15 4.13 31.10
CA SER A 27 18.36 4.42 30.33
C SER A 27 18.07 4.52 28.84
N CYS A 28 17.08 3.76 28.34
CA CYS A 28 16.66 3.84 26.96
C CYS A 28 15.90 5.15 26.65
N ILE A 29 15.00 5.55 27.54
CA ILE A 29 14.28 6.83 27.43
C ILE A 29 15.27 8.00 27.45
N GLN A 30 16.30 7.96 28.30
CA GLN A 30 17.35 8.99 28.32
C GLN A 30 18.09 9.07 26.98
N MET A 31 18.44 7.94 26.35
CA MET A 31 19.04 7.94 25.01
C MET A 31 18.13 8.60 23.95
N LEU A 32 16.80 8.42 24.04
CA LEU A 32 15.84 9.09 23.14
C LEU A 32 15.83 10.61 23.36
N ILE A 33 15.87 11.04 24.62
CA ILE A 33 15.92 12.47 25.01
C ILE A 33 17.22 13.11 24.52
N ASP A 34 18.35 12.42 24.68
CA ASP A 34 19.66 12.90 24.25
C ASP A 34 19.80 13.00 22.73
N TRP A 35 19.06 12.16 21.97
CA TRP A 35 19.03 12.23 20.50
C TRP A 35 18.18 13.39 19.97
N TYR A 36 17.16 13.83 20.72
CA TYR A 36 16.26 14.92 20.33
C TYR A 36 16.94 16.20 19.80
N PRO A 37 17.98 16.76 20.47
CA PRO A 37 18.65 17.99 20.00
C PRO A 37 19.39 17.83 18.66
N PHE A 38 19.61 16.61 18.16
CA PHE A 38 20.33 16.39 16.90
C PHE A 38 19.48 16.73 15.66
N ASP A 39 18.15 16.78 15.80
CA ASP A 39 17.21 16.96 14.67
C ASP A 39 16.64 18.39 14.59
N ARG A 40 16.75 19.21 15.66
CA ARG A 40 16.24 20.60 15.69
C ARG A 40 17.18 21.54 16.42
N MET A 41 17.76 22.47 15.67
CA MET A 41 18.83 23.37 16.13
C MET A 41 18.40 24.38 17.21
N GLU A 42 17.13 24.50 17.59
CA GLU A 42 16.72 25.56 18.54
C GLU A 42 15.37 25.34 19.24
N THR A 43 15.07 24.12 19.70
CA THR A 43 13.88 23.89 20.56
C THR A 43 14.32 23.40 21.93
N THR A 44 14.14 24.25 22.95
CA THR A 44 14.25 23.83 24.36
C THR A 44 13.20 22.74 24.61
N LEU A 45 13.63 21.54 25.01
CA LEU A 45 12.68 20.51 25.45
C LEU A 45 11.82 21.07 26.59
N ASP A 46 10.53 20.76 26.56
CA ASP A 46 9.65 21.02 27.69
C ASP A 46 10.26 20.34 28.94
N PRO A 47 10.42 21.05 30.07
CA PRO A 47 10.99 20.48 31.30
C PRO A 47 10.23 19.26 31.82
N ARG A 48 8.98 19.04 31.38
CA ARG A 48 8.22 17.81 31.66
C ARG A 48 8.82 16.56 31.02
N VAL A 49 9.50 16.70 29.87
CA VAL A 49 10.11 15.57 29.16
C VAL A 49 11.41 15.11 29.86
N LEU A 50 12.06 16.00 30.61
CA LEU A 50 13.28 15.69 31.37
C LEU A 50 13.02 14.78 32.59
N ASN A 51 11.79 14.79 33.12
CA ASN A 51 11.40 14.03 34.31
C ASN A 51 10.46 12.86 33.98
N VAL A 52 10.63 12.23 32.82
CA VAL A 52 9.85 11.05 32.43
C VAL A 52 10.34 9.80 33.16
N THR A 53 9.40 9.02 33.68
CA THR A 53 9.66 7.72 34.30
C THR A 53 9.35 6.58 33.32
N ALA A 54 10.10 5.49 33.43
CA ALA A 54 9.83 4.27 32.67
C ALA A 54 8.49 3.64 33.07
N LEU A 55 7.88 2.91 32.13
CA LEU A 55 6.68 2.12 32.38
C LEU A 55 6.99 0.97 33.34
N VAL A 56 5.98 0.62 34.14
CA VAL A 56 6.07 -0.43 35.14
C VAL A 56 5.90 -1.79 34.47
N SER A 57 6.96 -2.61 34.46
CA SER A 57 6.94 -3.96 33.89
C SER A 57 6.16 -4.98 34.71
N THR A 58 5.72 -4.63 35.92
CA THR A 58 4.98 -5.52 36.82
C THR A 58 3.46 -5.47 36.60
N ILE A 59 2.96 -4.55 35.76
CA ILE A 59 1.55 -4.52 35.39
C ILE A 59 1.33 -5.61 34.34
N ASN A 60 0.35 -6.49 34.59
CA ASN A 60 -0.04 -7.49 33.60
C ASN A 60 -0.57 -6.79 32.35
N SER A 61 0.11 -7.00 31.23
CA SER A 61 -0.35 -6.66 29.89
C SER A 61 -0.42 -7.94 29.07
N ARG A 62 -1.34 -7.97 28.11
CA ARG A 62 -1.45 -9.01 27.10
C ARG A 62 -0.27 -8.97 26.12
N PHE A 63 0.35 -7.80 25.94
CA PHE A 63 1.48 -7.60 25.04
C PHE A 63 2.78 -7.52 25.84
N SER A 64 3.75 -8.34 25.45
CA SER A 64 5.10 -8.25 26.01
C SER A 64 5.82 -7.01 25.45
N PRO A 65 6.74 -6.36 26.19
CA PRO A 65 7.45 -5.15 25.72
C PRO A 65 8.19 -5.31 24.38
N ASP A 66 8.63 -6.51 24.03
CA ASP A 66 9.30 -6.86 22.77
C ASP A 66 8.34 -7.11 21.60
N THR A 67 7.02 -7.08 21.85
CA THR A 67 6.01 -7.23 20.81
C THR A 67 6.11 -6.08 19.81
N LYS A 68 6.15 -6.41 18.52
CA LYS A 68 6.17 -5.42 17.44
C LYS A 68 4.85 -4.67 17.35
N LEU A 69 4.94 -3.41 16.96
CA LEU A 69 3.78 -2.53 16.83
C LEU A 69 2.80 -2.98 15.74
N ASP A 70 3.25 -3.67 14.69
CA ASP A 70 2.36 -4.26 13.69
C ASP A 70 1.34 -5.21 14.32
N ILE A 71 1.78 -6.07 15.24
CA ILE A 71 0.91 -7.01 15.96
C ILE A 71 -0.04 -6.24 16.88
N ILE A 72 0.47 -5.27 17.64
CA ILE A 72 -0.34 -4.50 18.60
C ILE A 72 -1.43 -3.71 17.86
N ILE A 73 -1.07 -3.03 16.77
CA ILE A 73 -2.00 -2.26 15.92
C ILE A 73 -3.03 -3.18 15.26
N SER A 74 -2.62 -4.34 14.74
CA SER A 74 -3.54 -5.31 14.13
C SER A 74 -4.60 -5.83 15.11
N GLN A 75 -4.32 -5.73 16.41
CA GLN A 75 -5.20 -6.13 17.50
C GLN A 75 -5.80 -4.92 18.23
N LEU A 76 -5.74 -3.74 17.61
CA LEU A 76 -6.36 -2.50 18.08
C LEU A 76 -5.94 -2.09 19.51
N PHE A 77 -4.73 -2.47 19.95
CA PHE A 77 -4.26 -2.24 21.32
C PHE A 77 -5.16 -2.86 22.42
N ILE A 78 -5.95 -3.88 22.09
CA ILE A 78 -6.89 -4.48 23.04
C ILE A 78 -6.14 -5.38 24.03
N GLU A 79 -6.12 -4.97 25.29
CA GLU A 79 -5.50 -5.71 26.41
C GLU A 79 -6.38 -6.87 26.90
N TYR A 80 -7.67 -6.63 27.11
CA TYR A 80 -8.60 -7.64 27.60
C TYR A 80 -9.97 -7.50 26.93
N TRP A 81 -10.56 -8.62 26.54
CA TRP A 81 -11.94 -8.68 26.05
C TRP A 81 -12.89 -8.89 27.22
N ILE A 82 -13.84 -7.97 27.41
CA ILE A 82 -14.90 -8.11 28.41
C ILE A 82 -16.16 -8.62 27.70
N ASN A 83 -16.40 -9.93 27.79
CA ASN A 83 -17.52 -10.60 27.10
C ASN A 83 -18.91 -10.19 27.61
N SER A 84 -19.02 -9.40 28.68
CA SER A 84 -20.28 -8.98 29.31
C SER A 84 -20.67 -7.53 29.05
N THR A 85 -20.05 -6.87 28.07
CA THR A 85 -20.32 -5.45 27.78
C THR A 85 -21.60 -5.30 26.93
N ASN A 86 -22.63 -4.72 27.54
CA ASN A 86 -23.85 -4.33 26.83
C ASN A 86 -23.69 -2.91 26.28
N PHE A 87 -23.49 -2.80 24.98
CA PHE A 87 -23.33 -1.51 24.29
C PHE A 87 -24.66 -0.85 23.88
N SER A 88 -25.83 -1.40 24.26
CA SER A 88 -27.13 -0.88 23.84
C SER A 88 -27.32 0.60 24.21
N SER A 89 -26.85 1.03 25.39
CA SER A 89 -26.94 2.44 25.79
C SER A 89 -26.07 3.36 24.94
N TYR A 90 -24.89 2.90 24.52
CA TYR A 90 -24.02 3.66 23.62
C TYR A 90 -24.65 3.74 22.22
N TYR A 91 -25.11 2.61 21.69
CA TYR A 91 -25.76 2.58 20.38
C TYR A 91 -27.03 3.43 20.34
N ASN A 92 -27.89 3.38 21.36
CA ASN A 92 -29.08 4.22 21.42
C ASN A 92 -28.77 5.73 21.50
N GLN A 93 -27.61 6.11 22.03
CA GLN A 93 -27.17 7.52 22.07
C GLN A 93 -26.50 7.97 20.77
N CYS A 94 -25.83 7.04 20.08
CA CYS A 94 -25.08 7.30 18.86
C CYS A 94 -25.80 6.85 17.59
N GLU A 95 -27.06 6.42 17.70
CA GLU A 95 -27.86 6.02 16.56
C GLU A 95 -28.13 7.25 15.68
N PRO A 96 -27.67 7.24 14.42
CA PRO A 96 -27.94 8.36 13.54
C PRO A 96 -29.43 8.35 13.17
N ASP A 97 -30.09 9.52 13.26
CA ASP A 97 -31.49 9.66 12.83
C ASP A 97 -31.70 9.24 11.36
N GLN A 98 -30.65 9.41 10.54
CA GLN A 98 -30.61 8.98 9.15
C GLN A 98 -29.21 8.50 8.77
N CYS A 99 -29.12 7.39 8.04
CA CYS A 99 -27.86 6.91 7.50
C CYS A 99 -27.41 7.78 6.33
N PHE A 100 -26.33 8.53 6.52
CA PHE A 100 -25.65 9.24 5.43
C PHE A 100 -24.48 8.39 4.94
N TYR A 101 -24.44 8.11 3.65
CA TYR A 101 -23.26 7.56 3.00
C TYR A 101 -22.57 8.68 2.23
N THR A 102 -21.25 8.77 2.36
CA THR A 102 -20.42 9.61 1.50
C THR A 102 -19.96 8.77 0.31
N TYR A 103 -20.36 9.17 -0.90
CA TYR A 103 -19.71 8.68 -2.11
C TYR A 103 -18.37 9.40 -2.26
N GLU A 104 -17.29 8.75 -1.82
CA GLU A 104 -15.92 9.13 -2.16
C GLU A 104 -15.71 8.84 -3.66
N GLU A 105 -16.23 9.72 -4.52
CA GLU A 105 -16.01 9.62 -5.95
C GLU A 105 -14.53 9.88 -6.25
N ARG A 106 -13.80 8.80 -6.50
CA ARG A 106 -12.38 8.79 -6.86
C ARG A 106 -12.12 9.33 -8.28
N PHE A 107 -12.95 10.24 -8.78
CA PHE A 107 -12.77 10.92 -10.06
C PHE A 107 -11.75 12.04 -9.92
N ASN A 108 -10.48 11.67 -9.78
CA ASN A 108 -9.40 12.63 -9.89
C ASN A 108 -9.39 13.20 -11.32
N ARG A 109 -9.67 14.51 -11.46
CA ARG A 109 -9.68 15.20 -12.76
C ARG A 109 -8.38 15.00 -13.54
N ALA A 110 -7.25 14.93 -12.84
CA ALA A 110 -5.95 14.66 -13.46
C ALA A 110 -5.88 13.23 -14.04
N TYR A 111 -6.49 12.24 -13.37
CA TYR A 111 -6.57 10.87 -13.86
C TYR A 111 -7.36 10.79 -15.16
N ILE A 112 -8.53 11.45 -15.23
CA ILE A 112 -9.37 11.49 -16.43
C ILE A 112 -8.61 12.09 -17.62
N ILE A 113 -7.91 13.21 -17.41
CA ILE A 113 -7.11 13.87 -18.45
C ILE A 113 -5.95 12.96 -18.91
N ALA A 114 -5.23 12.34 -17.96
CA ALA A 114 -4.14 11.42 -18.27
C ALA A 114 -4.63 10.20 -19.07
N THR A 115 -5.80 9.65 -18.74
CA THR A 115 -6.41 8.55 -19.48
C THR A 115 -6.77 8.96 -20.90
N LEU A 116 -7.38 10.14 -21.11
CA LEU A 116 -7.71 10.64 -22.44
C LEU A 116 -6.45 10.84 -23.31
N LEU A 117 -5.42 11.47 -22.76
CA LEU A 117 -4.14 11.65 -23.45
C LEU A 117 -3.47 10.31 -23.77
N GLY A 118 -3.53 9.36 -22.83
CA GLY A 118 -3.02 8.00 -23.00
C GLY A 118 -3.74 7.22 -24.09
N ILE A 119 -5.08 7.35 -24.20
CA ILE A 119 -5.86 6.70 -25.26
C ILE A 119 -5.51 7.32 -26.62
N VAL A 120 -5.49 8.64 -26.73
CA VAL A 120 -5.20 9.32 -28.01
C VAL A 120 -3.77 9.01 -28.47
N GLY A 121 -2.79 9.08 -27.57
CA GLY A 121 -1.40 8.77 -27.87
C GLY A 121 -1.16 7.29 -28.15
N GLY A 122 -1.64 6.42 -27.26
CA GLY A 122 -1.45 4.98 -27.33
C GLY A 122 -2.12 4.36 -28.55
N LEU A 123 -3.37 4.73 -28.84
CA LEU A 123 -4.11 4.19 -29.99
C LEU A 123 -3.41 4.54 -31.31
N SER A 124 -2.88 5.76 -31.44
CA SER A 124 -2.17 6.19 -32.65
C SER A 124 -0.91 5.36 -32.90
N ILE A 125 -0.12 5.12 -31.85
CA ILE A 125 1.12 4.33 -31.93
C ILE A 125 0.80 2.87 -32.24
N VAL A 126 -0.17 2.28 -31.54
CA VAL A 126 -0.58 0.89 -31.75
C VAL A 126 -1.04 0.70 -33.19
N LEU A 127 -1.90 1.59 -33.72
CA LEU A 127 -2.43 1.47 -35.07
C LEU A 127 -1.34 1.58 -36.14
N ARG A 128 -0.34 2.46 -35.95
CA ARG A 128 0.83 2.58 -36.85
C ARG A 128 1.66 1.30 -36.93
N ILE A 129 1.72 0.51 -35.85
CA ILE A 129 2.45 -0.76 -35.82
C ILE A 129 1.56 -1.91 -36.34
N LEU A 130 0.27 -1.89 -36.02
CA LEU A 130 -0.67 -2.95 -36.35
C LEU A 130 -0.99 -3.00 -37.85
N ILE A 131 -1.20 -1.85 -38.49
CA ILE A 131 -1.53 -1.76 -39.92
C ILE A 131 -0.48 -2.44 -40.81
N PRO A 132 0.83 -2.08 -40.79
CA PRO A 132 1.81 -2.72 -41.66
C PRO A 132 1.95 -4.21 -41.36
N SER A 133 1.84 -4.61 -40.10
CA SER A 133 1.90 -6.02 -39.69
C SER A 133 0.74 -6.83 -40.30
N ILE A 134 -0.49 -6.31 -40.23
CA ILE A 134 -1.67 -6.93 -40.86
C ILE A 134 -1.51 -7.00 -42.37
N VAL A 135 -1.07 -5.92 -43.02
CA VAL A 135 -0.92 -5.87 -44.48
C VAL A 135 0.10 -6.91 -44.96
N ILE A 136 1.23 -7.05 -44.28
CA ILE A 136 2.24 -8.07 -44.61
C ILE A 136 1.69 -9.48 -44.40
N LEU A 137 0.95 -9.72 -43.31
CA LEU A 137 0.34 -11.00 -43.01
C LEU A 137 -0.67 -11.41 -44.08
N LEU A 138 -1.59 -10.51 -44.43
CA LEU A 138 -2.60 -10.72 -45.47
C LEU A 138 -1.94 -10.97 -46.83
N ARG A 139 -0.91 -10.20 -47.18
CA ARG A 139 -0.17 -10.37 -48.43
C ARG A 139 0.52 -11.75 -48.48
N ARG A 140 1.15 -12.19 -47.38
CA ARG A 140 1.75 -13.54 -47.28
C ARG A 140 0.70 -14.64 -47.43
N MET A 141 -0.44 -14.53 -46.76
CA MET A 141 -1.53 -15.50 -46.88
C MET A 141 -2.07 -15.58 -48.31
N TYR A 142 -2.30 -14.43 -48.94
CA TYR A 142 -2.78 -14.37 -50.33
C TYR A 142 -1.77 -15.01 -51.30
N TYR A 143 -0.47 -14.71 -51.17
CA TYR A 143 0.55 -15.34 -52.02
C TYR A 143 0.65 -16.85 -51.81
N GLN A 144 0.59 -17.33 -50.56
CA GLN A 144 0.61 -18.76 -50.27
C GLN A 144 -0.60 -19.48 -50.88
N PHE A 145 -1.79 -18.89 -50.74
CA PHE A 145 -3.01 -19.46 -51.30
C PHE A 145 -2.98 -19.49 -52.84
N ARG A 146 -2.50 -18.42 -53.48
CA ARG A 146 -2.34 -18.38 -54.94
C ARG A 146 -1.32 -19.42 -55.43
N ARG A 147 -0.20 -19.59 -54.73
CA ARG A 147 0.83 -20.60 -55.06
C ARG A 147 0.26 -22.01 -54.96
N PHE A 148 -0.53 -22.29 -53.93
CA PHE A 148 -1.22 -23.57 -53.77
C PHE A 148 -2.18 -23.85 -54.92
N GLN A 149 -3.04 -22.88 -55.31
CA GLN A 149 -3.92 -23.04 -56.48
C GLN A 149 -3.17 -23.26 -57.79
N THR A 150 -2.04 -22.57 -58.02
CA THR A 150 -1.25 -22.76 -59.25
C THR A 150 -0.53 -24.10 -59.31
N ASN A 151 -0.16 -24.68 -58.17
CA ASN A 151 0.45 -26.02 -58.12
C ASN A 151 -0.60 -27.10 -58.39
N VAL A 152 -1.78 -26.99 -57.78
CA VAL A 152 -2.92 -27.89 -58.03
C VAL A 152 -3.37 -27.84 -59.50
N ARG A 153 -3.39 -26.65 -60.12
CA ARG A 153 -3.69 -26.51 -61.57
C ARG A 153 -2.59 -27.11 -62.47
N ARG A 154 -1.33 -27.14 -62.03
CA ARG A 154 -0.24 -27.74 -62.81
C ARG A 154 -0.25 -29.27 -62.76
N GLU A 155 -0.60 -29.87 -61.63
CA GLU A 155 -0.72 -31.33 -61.51
C GLU A 155 -1.87 -31.88 -62.39
N MET A 156 -3.01 -31.17 -62.48
CA MET A 156 -4.12 -31.56 -63.37
C MET A 156 -3.83 -31.45 -64.88
N ILE A 157 -2.78 -30.72 -65.31
CA ILE A 157 -2.41 -30.59 -66.73
C ILE A 157 -1.41 -31.67 -67.15
N VAL A 158 -0.76 -32.35 -66.19
CA VAL A 158 0.24 -33.40 -66.45
C VAL A 158 -0.39 -34.80 -66.50
N GLU A 159 -1.64 -34.96 -66.03
CA GLU A 159 -2.39 -36.23 -66.05
C GLU A 159 -3.34 -36.39 -67.27
N ILE A 160 -3.20 -35.58 -68.33
CA ILE A 160 -3.89 -35.72 -69.63
C ILE A 160 -2.85 -35.92 -70.73
#